data_AF-A0A661FAN8-F1
#
_entry.id   AF-A0A661FAN8-F1
#
_cell.length_a   1.000
_cell.length_b   1.000
_cell.length_c   1.000
_cell.angle_alpha   90.00
_cell.angle_beta   90.00
_cell.angle_gamma   90.00
#
_symmetry.space_group_name_H-M   'P 1'
#
loop_
_entity.id
_entity.type
_entity.pdbx_description
1 polymer ?
#
loop_
_entity_poly.entity_id
_entity_poly.type
_entity_poly.pdbx_seq_one_letter_code
_entity_poly.pdbx_strand_id
1 'polypeptide(L)'
;MWIVLFVAALYFARPTAHKLILATGSSLHKMFRTASLSAIKAEAALANRNREVLLAAGREAKERIVEREFDRINETVRKDLANFSALHRNLSESINRIEEDHREAVDVPPDPPGWVNAVEAVAAIDSKDSRVGVGGVLSDIHKSLVKAHKEAMVAYHEASGKRHLLLRKMRPEWRQIQQTLSKVGKNVDSLLGRSATIDRHMQEYEDIVKGEDRAVSVLSSSSLVYFFVSALVMCVAIGGATINFALIARPMAEMVGGTSLIGNFRTADIAALVIILVEISMGLFLMESLRITRLFPVIGALPDKTRVRMIWITFTILFLLASVEAGLAFMREVLLHDELATSALLRGDGAEVIANNYMWITTAAQMGMGFILPFALTFVAIPLETFVHSLRTVVGLLAIGVLRITSLALRLLGSGSRYIGVLVAQMYDLPLFIPLWWASRDSNSGHSGDNDLRKVTL
;
A
#
# COMPACT_ATOMS: atom_id res chain seq x y z
N MET A 1 -79.48 -23.59 14.68
CA MET A 1 -79.88 -22.16 14.74
C MET A 1 -78.68 -21.24 14.54
N TRP A 2 -77.75 -21.11 15.50
CA TRP A 2 -76.61 -20.17 15.41
C TRP A 2 -75.67 -20.39 14.21
N ILE A 3 -75.35 -21.64 13.87
CA ILE A 3 -74.51 -21.97 12.69
C ILE A 3 -75.19 -21.55 11.39
N VAL A 4 -76.52 -21.70 11.29
CA VAL A 4 -77.30 -21.33 10.10
C VAL A 4 -77.36 -19.81 9.93
N LEU A 5 -77.58 -19.08 11.03
CA LEU A 5 -77.52 -17.61 11.06
C LEU A 5 -76.13 -17.09 10.67
N PHE A 6 -75.07 -17.75 11.15
CA PHE A 6 -73.69 -17.40 10.82
C PHE A 6 -73.37 -17.62 9.34
N VAL A 7 -73.77 -18.76 8.77
CA VAL A 7 -73.59 -19.06 7.33
C VAL A 7 -74.42 -18.11 6.46
N ALA A 8 -75.64 -17.76 6.87
CA ALA A 8 -76.48 -16.78 6.16
C ALA A 8 -75.83 -15.38 6.16
N ALA A 9 -75.29 -14.93 7.30
CA ALA A 9 -74.57 -13.66 7.39
C ALA A 9 -73.34 -13.63 6.48
N LEU A 10 -72.55 -14.72 6.44
CA LEU A 10 -71.39 -14.86 5.54
C LEU A 10 -71.78 -14.86 4.05
N TYR A 11 -72.93 -15.46 3.72
CA TYR A 11 -73.45 -15.48 2.35
C TYR A 11 -73.85 -14.08 1.86
N PHE A 12 -74.57 -13.30 2.67
CA PHE A 12 -74.94 -11.92 2.32
C PHE A 12 -73.72 -10.99 2.23
N ALA A 13 -72.70 -11.21 3.07
CA ALA A 13 -71.46 -10.43 3.05
C ALA A 13 -70.46 -10.85 1.96
N ARG A 14 -70.73 -11.93 1.21
CA ARG A 14 -69.80 -12.49 0.21
C ARG A 14 -69.29 -11.48 -0.84
N PRO A 15 -70.13 -10.72 -1.56
CA PRO A 15 -69.65 -9.85 -2.65
C PRO A 15 -68.81 -8.67 -2.12
N THR A 16 -69.13 -8.16 -0.94
CA THR A 16 -68.34 -7.11 -0.27
C THR A 16 -67.04 -7.67 0.27
N ALA A 17 -67.05 -8.84 0.92
CA ALA A 17 -65.86 -9.51 1.43
C ALA A 17 -64.86 -9.85 0.31
N HIS A 18 -65.32 -10.45 -0.80
CA HIS A 18 -64.46 -10.78 -1.96
C HIS A 18 -63.81 -9.53 -2.56
N LYS A 19 -64.59 -8.45 -2.76
CA LYS A 19 -64.07 -7.19 -3.27
C LYS A 19 -63.02 -6.60 -2.33
N LEU A 20 -63.25 -6.65 -1.03
CA LEU A 20 -62.35 -6.09 -0.01
C LEU A 20 -61.04 -6.90 0.08
N ILE A 21 -61.11 -8.23 0.06
CA ILE A 21 -59.93 -9.12 0.08
C ILE A 21 -59.08 -8.92 -1.18
N LEU A 22 -59.69 -8.92 -2.37
CA LEU A 22 -58.98 -8.73 -3.63
C LEU A 22 -58.45 -7.30 -3.79
N ALA A 23 -59.21 -6.29 -3.35
CA ALA A 23 -58.75 -4.89 -3.32
C ALA A 23 -57.54 -4.72 -2.38
N THR A 24 -57.56 -5.37 -1.22
CA THR A 24 -56.45 -5.33 -0.27
C THR A 24 -55.19 -6.00 -0.84
N GLY A 25 -55.33 -7.22 -1.39
CA GLY A 25 -54.21 -7.92 -2.03
C GLY A 25 -53.64 -7.17 -3.25
N SER A 26 -54.49 -6.55 -4.06
CA SER A 26 -54.04 -5.75 -5.22
C SER A 26 -53.44 -4.39 -4.81
N SER A 27 -53.94 -3.77 -3.73
CA SER A 27 -53.36 -2.55 -3.16
C SER A 27 -51.96 -2.82 -2.59
N LEU A 28 -51.82 -3.86 -1.76
CA LEU A 28 -50.53 -4.30 -1.23
C LEU A 28 -49.53 -4.66 -2.33
N HIS A 29 -49.97 -5.36 -3.39
CA HIS A 29 -49.15 -5.61 -4.56
C HIS A 29 -48.59 -4.31 -5.18
N LYS A 30 -49.44 -3.29 -5.35
CA LYS A 30 -49.03 -1.99 -5.90
C LYS A 30 -48.04 -1.27 -4.98
N MET A 31 -48.29 -1.26 -3.67
CA MET A 31 -47.40 -0.65 -2.67
C MET A 31 -46.01 -1.29 -2.68
N PHE A 32 -45.94 -2.62 -2.66
CA PHE A 32 -44.68 -3.36 -2.72
C PHE A 32 -43.96 -3.14 -4.06
N ARG A 33 -44.70 -3.08 -5.18
CA ARG A 33 -44.12 -2.74 -6.48
C ARG A 33 -43.52 -1.34 -6.48
N THR A 34 -44.21 -0.33 -5.97
CA THR A 34 -43.66 1.03 -5.88
C THR A 34 -42.43 1.10 -4.97
N ALA A 35 -42.46 0.42 -3.83
CA ALA A 35 -41.32 0.34 -2.91
C ALA A 35 -40.11 -0.38 -3.55
N SER A 36 -40.35 -1.41 -4.37
CA SER A 36 -39.26 -2.07 -5.10
C SER A 36 -38.61 -1.14 -6.14
N LEU A 37 -39.41 -0.33 -6.83
CA LEU A 37 -38.90 0.64 -7.80
C LEU A 37 -38.10 1.76 -7.13
N SER A 38 -38.52 2.23 -5.95
CA SER A 38 -37.72 3.18 -5.18
C SER A 38 -36.41 2.58 -4.69
N ALA A 39 -36.41 1.31 -4.25
CA ALA A 39 -35.19 0.62 -3.84
C ALA A 39 -34.19 0.47 -5.01
N ILE A 40 -34.67 0.12 -6.21
CA ILE A 40 -33.84 0.03 -7.43
C ILE A 40 -33.26 1.40 -7.81
N LYS A 41 -34.04 2.48 -7.70
CA LYS A 41 -33.53 3.84 -7.96
C LYS A 41 -32.48 4.25 -6.93
N ALA A 42 -32.71 3.94 -5.66
CA ALA A 42 -31.75 4.21 -4.59
C ALA A 42 -30.44 3.40 -4.79
N GLU A 43 -30.55 2.14 -5.22
CA GLU A 43 -29.40 1.29 -5.58
C GLU A 43 -28.58 1.93 -6.69
N ALA A 44 -29.22 2.36 -7.79
CA ALA A 44 -28.55 2.99 -8.92
C ALA A 44 -27.89 4.33 -8.52
N ALA A 45 -28.57 5.16 -7.74
CA ALA A 45 -28.03 6.42 -7.24
C ALA A 45 -26.79 6.18 -6.34
N LEU A 46 -26.86 5.19 -5.45
CA LEU A 46 -25.75 4.83 -4.57
C LEU A 46 -24.57 4.24 -5.35
N ALA A 47 -24.82 3.40 -6.35
CA ALA A 47 -23.79 2.83 -7.21
C ALA A 47 -23.03 3.91 -7.98
N ASN A 48 -23.74 4.90 -8.54
CA ASN A 48 -23.12 6.02 -9.24
C ASN A 48 -22.28 6.87 -8.28
N ARG A 49 -22.82 7.21 -7.10
CA ARG A 49 -22.09 8.01 -6.10
C ARG A 49 -20.86 7.27 -5.56
N ASN A 50 -20.94 5.96 -5.37
CA ASN A 50 -19.79 5.15 -4.95
C ASN A 50 -18.71 5.14 -6.05
N ARG A 51 -19.11 5.00 -7.32
CA ARG A 51 -18.19 5.10 -8.46
C ARG A 51 -17.49 6.46 -8.54
N GLU A 52 -18.24 7.55 -8.42
CA GLU A 52 -17.68 8.91 -8.44
C GLU A 52 -16.68 9.13 -7.31
N VAL A 53 -17.02 8.73 -6.09
CA VAL A 53 -16.13 8.86 -4.93
C VAL A 53 -14.87 8.02 -5.09
N LEU A 54 -15.00 6.78 -5.59
CA LEU A 54 -13.85 5.90 -5.85
C LEU A 54 -12.92 6.51 -6.89
N LEU A 55 -13.46 6.98 -8.02
CA LEU A 55 -12.66 7.62 -9.06
C LEU A 55 -12.00 8.92 -8.58
N ALA A 56 -12.70 9.73 -7.79
CA ALA A 56 -12.14 10.95 -7.22
C ALA A 56 -10.97 10.64 -6.26
N ALA A 57 -11.15 9.69 -5.34
CA ALA A 57 -10.11 9.26 -4.42
C ALA A 57 -8.91 8.62 -5.14
N GLY A 58 -9.18 7.78 -6.15
CA GLY A 58 -8.15 7.18 -7.00
C GLY A 58 -7.36 8.22 -7.79
N ARG A 59 -8.04 9.23 -8.34
CA ARG A 59 -7.43 10.35 -9.07
C ARG A 59 -6.48 11.13 -8.16
N GLU A 60 -6.96 11.57 -7.00
CA GLU A 60 -6.16 12.33 -6.03
C GLU A 60 -4.93 11.54 -5.55
N ALA A 61 -5.07 10.24 -5.32
CA ALA A 61 -3.98 9.37 -4.92
C ALA A 61 -2.91 9.24 -6.03
N LYS A 62 -3.33 9.02 -7.28
CA LYS A 62 -2.41 8.89 -8.42
C LYS A 62 -1.78 10.22 -8.82
N GLU A 63 -2.53 11.31 -8.79
CA GLU A 63 -2.02 12.67 -9.03
C GLU A 63 -0.83 12.98 -8.11
N ARG A 64 -0.96 12.70 -6.81
CA ARG A 64 0.14 12.87 -5.84
C ARG A 64 1.33 11.96 -6.09
N ILE A 65 1.13 10.77 -6.64
CA ILE A 65 2.23 9.87 -6.97
C ILE A 65 2.98 10.44 -8.18
N VAL A 66 2.24 10.85 -9.20
CA VAL A 66 2.77 11.47 -10.41
C VAL A 66 3.53 12.76 -10.09
N GLU A 67 2.95 13.67 -9.29
CA GLU A 67 3.59 14.92 -8.86
C GLU A 67 4.91 14.66 -8.11
N ARG A 68 4.91 13.71 -7.15
CA ARG A 68 6.12 13.34 -6.41
C ARG A 68 7.21 12.73 -7.31
N GLU A 69 6.84 11.91 -8.28
CA GLU A 69 7.81 11.35 -9.22
C GLU A 69 8.34 12.42 -10.18
N PHE A 70 7.51 13.38 -10.60
CA PHE A 70 7.98 14.54 -11.36
C PHE A 70 8.98 15.39 -10.58
N ASP A 71 8.69 15.71 -9.33
CA ASP A 71 9.61 16.45 -8.46
C ASP A 71 10.94 15.70 -8.28
N ARG A 72 10.87 14.38 -8.05
CA ARG A 72 12.04 13.53 -7.90
C ARG A 72 12.87 13.45 -9.18
N ILE A 73 12.25 13.34 -10.35
CA ILE A 73 12.95 13.38 -11.63
C ILE A 73 13.58 14.76 -11.83
N ASN A 74 12.85 15.84 -11.57
CA ASN A 74 13.35 17.19 -11.73
C ASN A 74 14.61 17.43 -10.88
N GLU A 75 14.59 17.01 -9.60
CA GLU A 75 15.77 17.09 -8.72
C GLU A 75 16.95 16.27 -9.27
N THR A 76 16.68 15.08 -9.80
CA THR A 76 17.70 14.20 -10.37
C THR A 76 18.30 14.79 -11.64
N VAL A 77 17.47 15.25 -12.57
CA VAL A 77 17.89 15.93 -13.81
C VAL A 77 18.70 17.17 -13.49
N ARG A 78 18.25 18.00 -12.53
CA ARG A 78 18.98 19.19 -12.09
C ARG A 78 20.36 18.83 -11.52
N LYS A 79 20.46 17.78 -10.72
CA LYS A 79 21.72 17.27 -10.17
C LYS A 79 22.65 16.72 -11.26
N ASP A 80 22.10 15.99 -12.22
CA ASP A 80 22.88 15.41 -13.32
C ASP A 80 23.37 16.48 -14.29
N LEU A 81 22.53 17.49 -14.61
CA LEU A 81 22.93 18.65 -15.41
C LEU A 81 24.02 19.48 -14.71
N ALA A 82 23.93 19.66 -13.39
CA ALA A 82 24.97 20.35 -12.63
C ALA A 82 26.32 19.61 -12.71
N ASN A 83 26.28 18.28 -12.61
CA ASN A 83 27.48 17.43 -12.70
C ASN A 83 28.00 17.23 -14.12
N PHE A 84 27.15 17.45 -15.14
CA PHE A 84 27.51 17.26 -16.54
C PHE A 84 28.67 18.17 -16.96
N SER A 85 28.69 19.43 -16.54
CA SER A 85 29.79 20.35 -16.86
C SER A 85 31.15 19.85 -16.33
N ALA A 86 31.17 19.29 -15.12
CA ALA A 86 32.37 18.73 -14.52
C ALA A 86 32.80 17.43 -15.22
N LEU A 87 31.85 16.56 -15.58
CA LEU A 87 32.13 15.34 -16.36
C LEU A 87 32.70 15.69 -17.73
N HIS A 88 32.10 16.67 -18.41
CA HIS A 88 32.57 17.16 -19.70
C HIS A 88 33.98 17.76 -19.59
N ARG A 89 34.23 18.60 -18.57
CA ARG A 89 35.58 19.17 -18.34
C ARG A 89 36.62 18.09 -18.12
N ASN A 90 36.34 17.09 -17.26
CA ASN A 90 37.27 16.00 -16.99
C ASN A 90 37.55 15.17 -18.25
N LEU A 91 36.52 14.92 -19.06
CA LEU A 91 36.67 14.21 -20.33
C LEU A 91 37.57 14.99 -21.30
N SER A 92 37.33 16.29 -21.46
CA SER A 92 38.16 17.16 -22.30
C SER A 92 39.61 17.23 -21.81
N GLU A 93 39.84 17.31 -20.49
CA GLU A 93 41.19 17.36 -19.94
C GLU A 93 41.95 16.05 -20.18
N SER A 94 41.32 14.88 -19.96
CA SER A 94 41.92 13.59 -20.27
C SER A 94 42.21 13.41 -21.76
N ILE A 95 41.32 13.88 -22.65
CA ILE A 95 41.54 13.86 -24.10
C ILE A 95 42.75 14.73 -24.47
N ASN A 96 42.81 15.97 -23.98
CA ASN A 96 43.93 16.88 -24.27
C ASN A 96 45.27 16.33 -23.79
N ARG A 97 45.31 15.69 -22.62
CA ARG A 97 46.54 15.04 -22.11
C ARG A 97 47.00 13.88 -22.98
N ILE A 98 46.07 13.04 -23.43
CA ILE A 98 46.38 11.96 -24.36
C ILE A 98 46.90 12.52 -25.68
N GLU A 99 46.29 13.60 -26.18
CA GLU A 99 46.71 14.24 -27.43
C GLU A 99 48.13 14.84 -27.34
N GLU A 100 48.46 15.47 -26.21
CA GLU A 100 49.80 16.02 -25.96
C GLU A 100 50.85 14.91 -25.81
N ASP A 101 50.60 13.92 -24.94
CA ASP A 101 51.50 12.75 -24.79
C ASP A 101 51.66 12.01 -26.13
N HIS A 102 50.64 12.04 -27.00
CA HIS A 102 50.68 11.38 -28.31
C HIS A 102 51.55 12.15 -29.28
N ARG A 103 51.43 13.48 -29.29
CA ARG A 103 52.28 14.37 -30.08
C ARG A 103 53.75 14.23 -29.70
N GLU A 104 54.07 14.14 -28.42
CA GLU A 104 55.44 13.90 -27.92
C GLU A 104 55.97 12.49 -28.21
N ALA A 105 55.09 11.53 -28.47
CA ALA A 105 55.44 10.15 -28.79
C ALA A 105 55.63 9.89 -30.30
N VAL A 106 55.42 10.90 -31.15
CA VAL A 106 55.64 10.81 -32.61
C VAL A 106 57.14 10.78 -32.91
N ASP A 107 57.52 9.90 -33.84
CA ASP A 107 58.90 9.55 -34.15
C ASP A 107 59.63 10.62 -34.98
N VAL A 108 60.87 10.93 -34.60
CA VAL A 108 61.88 11.50 -35.51
C VAL A 108 63.07 10.55 -35.41
N PRO A 109 63.29 9.66 -36.39
CA PRO A 109 64.43 8.75 -36.39
C PRO A 109 65.72 9.57 -36.26
N PRO A 110 66.62 9.24 -35.32
CA PRO A 110 67.88 9.95 -35.22
C PRO A 110 68.70 9.69 -36.49
N ASP A 111 69.11 10.76 -37.19
CA ASP A 111 70.02 10.64 -38.32
C ASP A 111 71.31 9.96 -37.86
N PRO A 112 71.78 8.89 -38.52
CA PRO A 112 72.99 8.18 -38.09
C PRO A 112 74.20 9.14 -38.18
N PRO A 113 74.78 9.56 -37.04
CA PRO A 113 75.86 10.54 -37.04
C PRO A 113 77.18 9.82 -37.33
N GLY A 114 77.81 10.09 -38.47
CA GLY A 114 79.12 9.48 -38.80
C GLY A 114 79.44 9.38 -40.28
N TRP A 115 78.46 9.60 -41.17
CA TRP A 115 78.70 9.64 -42.62
C TRP A 115 79.72 10.71 -43.02
N VAL A 116 79.72 11.86 -42.34
CA VAL A 116 80.67 12.96 -42.59
C VAL A 116 82.11 12.53 -42.30
N ASN A 117 82.36 11.89 -41.15
CA ASN A 117 83.70 11.40 -40.78
C ASN A 117 84.16 10.23 -41.66
N ALA A 118 83.23 9.38 -42.10
CA ALA A 118 83.53 8.30 -43.03
C ALA A 118 83.92 8.85 -44.42
N VAL A 119 83.24 9.90 -44.90
CA VAL A 119 83.56 10.60 -46.14
C VAL A 119 84.89 11.36 -46.04
N GLU A 120 85.17 12.02 -44.92
CA GLU A 120 86.42 12.75 -44.66
C GLU A 120 87.63 11.81 -44.58
N ALA A 121 87.48 10.64 -43.96
CA ALA A 121 88.53 9.61 -43.90
C ALA A 121 88.83 8.97 -45.28
N VAL A 122 87.82 8.82 -46.14
CA VAL A 122 88.01 8.38 -47.54
C VAL A 122 88.67 9.48 -48.39
N ALA A 123 88.31 10.74 -48.16
CA ALA A 123 88.86 11.89 -48.89
C ALA A 123 90.34 12.17 -48.58
N ALA A 124 90.84 11.73 -47.42
CA ALA A 124 92.24 11.89 -47.00
C ALA A 124 93.22 10.84 -47.57
N ILE A 125 92.76 9.86 -48.36
CA ILE A 125 93.61 8.82 -48.97
C ILE A 125 94.34 9.39 -50.20
N ASP A 126 95.66 9.57 -50.11
CA ASP A 126 96.49 9.94 -51.27
C ASP A 126 96.77 8.73 -52.19
N SER A 127 96.64 8.96 -53.50
CA SER A 127 96.49 7.93 -54.53
C SER A 127 97.80 7.29 -55.02
N LYS A 128 98.94 7.53 -54.36
CA LYS A 128 100.26 7.14 -54.87
C LYS A 128 101.04 6.06 -54.12
N ASP A 129 100.59 5.57 -52.97
CA ASP A 129 101.30 4.49 -52.26
C ASP A 129 100.40 3.28 -51.95
N SER A 130 100.21 2.48 -53.00
CA SER A 130 99.51 1.20 -52.92
C SER A 130 100.42 0.15 -52.29
N ARG A 131 100.33 -0.05 -50.96
CA ARG A 131 100.32 -1.39 -50.31
C ARG A 131 100.35 -1.43 -48.77
N VAL A 132 100.45 -0.31 -48.03
CA VAL A 132 100.56 -0.40 -46.54
C VAL A 132 99.51 0.40 -45.73
N GLY A 133 98.77 1.36 -46.32
CA GLY A 133 97.87 2.25 -45.54
C GLY A 133 96.36 1.98 -45.62
N VAL A 134 95.87 1.31 -46.67
CA VAL A 134 94.42 1.20 -46.97
C VAL A 134 93.67 0.36 -45.93
N GLY A 135 94.30 -0.69 -45.39
CA GLY A 135 93.72 -1.51 -44.33
C GLY A 135 93.52 -0.74 -43.02
N GLY A 136 94.40 0.23 -42.73
CA GLY A 136 94.29 1.12 -41.56
C GLY A 136 93.11 2.09 -41.70
N VAL A 137 92.98 2.75 -42.86
CA VAL A 137 91.89 3.70 -43.12
C VAL A 137 90.53 3.01 -43.19
N LEU A 138 90.44 1.84 -43.85
CA LEU A 138 89.20 1.06 -43.89
C LEU A 138 88.83 0.53 -42.48
N SER A 139 89.83 0.21 -41.65
CA SER A 139 89.65 -0.15 -40.24
C SER A 139 89.15 1.03 -39.40
N ASP A 140 89.62 2.24 -39.66
CA ASP A 140 89.17 3.44 -38.95
C ASP A 140 87.79 3.91 -39.39
N ILE A 141 87.45 3.80 -40.69
CA ILE A 141 86.07 3.97 -41.19
C ILE A 141 85.15 2.94 -40.55
N HIS A 142 85.56 1.67 -40.52
CA HIS A 142 84.77 0.62 -39.88
C HIS A 142 84.56 0.91 -38.38
N LYS A 143 85.62 1.31 -37.64
CA LYS A 143 85.50 1.70 -36.23
C LYS A 143 84.59 2.92 -36.03
N SER A 144 84.68 3.93 -36.88
CA SER A 144 83.85 5.14 -36.83
C SER A 144 82.38 4.81 -37.11
N LEU A 145 82.11 4.00 -38.15
CA LEU A 145 80.77 3.54 -38.50
C LEU A 145 80.16 2.65 -37.42
N VAL A 146 80.95 1.75 -36.82
CA VAL A 146 80.52 0.92 -35.69
C VAL A 146 80.24 1.77 -34.45
N LYS A 147 81.05 2.80 -34.19
CA LYS A 147 80.84 3.74 -33.08
C LYS A 147 79.57 4.58 -33.29
N ALA A 148 79.42 5.17 -34.48
CA ALA A 148 78.24 5.91 -34.94
C ALA A 148 76.96 5.08 -34.84
N HIS A 149 77.00 3.84 -35.33
CA HIS A 149 75.89 2.90 -35.25
C HIS A 149 75.56 2.56 -33.79
N LYS A 150 76.58 2.33 -32.94
CA LYS A 150 76.37 2.07 -31.52
C LYS A 150 75.75 3.28 -30.81
N GLU A 151 76.17 4.49 -31.12
CA GLU A 151 75.61 5.74 -30.57
C GLU A 151 74.17 5.97 -31.05
N ALA A 152 73.91 5.80 -32.36
CA ALA A 152 72.55 5.87 -32.92
C ALA A 152 71.62 4.80 -32.32
N MET A 153 72.12 3.58 -32.11
CA MET A 153 71.37 2.51 -31.46
C MET A 153 71.07 2.84 -29.99
N VAL A 154 72.01 3.42 -29.25
CA VAL A 154 71.76 3.86 -27.87
C VAL A 154 70.72 4.98 -27.83
N ALA A 155 70.85 6.00 -28.70
CA ALA A 155 69.88 7.09 -28.82
C ALA A 155 68.48 6.58 -29.20
N TYR A 156 68.41 5.62 -30.13
CA TYR A 156 67.16 4.97 -30.53
C TYR A 156 66.53 4.16 -29.38
N HIS A 157 67.33 3.42 -28.60
CA HIS A 157 66.82 2.70 -27.42
C HIS A 157 66.32 3.67 -26.35
N GLU A 158 67.02 4.78 -26.11
CA GLU A 158 66.60 5.80 -25.15
C GLU A 158 65.30 6.50 -25.59
N ALA A 159 65.20 6.86 -26.88
CA ALA A 159 63.99 7.44 -27.47
C ALA A 159 62.81 6.47 -27.43
N SER A 160 63.03 5.19 -27.76
CA SER A 160 62.02 4.13 -27.60
C SER A 160 61.58 3.95 -26.15
N GLY A 161 62.53 3.99 -25.20
CA GLY A 161 62.23 3.94 -23.77
C GLY A 161 61.33 5.09 -23.31
N LYS A 162 61.64 6.33 -23.74
CA LYS A 162 60.82 7.53 -23.47
C LYS A 162 59.42 7.40 -24.08
N ARG A 163 59.32 6.91 -25.32
CA ARG A 163 58.04 6.69 -26.00
C ARG A 163 57.18 5.63 -25.31
N HIS A 164 57.77 4.49 -24.92
CA HIS A 164 57.06 3.47 -24.17
C HIS A 164 56.59 3.98 -22.80
N LEU A 165 57.34 4.88 -22.17
CA LEU A 165 56.93 5.57 -20.95
C LEU A 165 55.72 6.50 -21.19
N LEU A 166 55.73 7.31 -22.26
CA LEU A 166 54.60 8.17 -22.66
C LEU A 166 53.35 7.34 -22.97
N LEU A 167 53.47 6.30 -23.79
CA LEU A 167 52.37 5.37 -24.09
C LEU A 167 51.85 4.68 -22.82
N ARG A 168 52.73 4.37 -21.86
CA ARG A 168 52.34 3.80 -20.57
C ARG A 168 51.55 4.81 -19.72
N LYS A 169 51.88 6.11 -19.78
CA LYS A 169 51.17 7.19 -19.08
C LYS A 169 49.78 7.48 -19.65
N MET A 170 49.54 7.23 -20.94
CA MET A 170 48.20 7.37 -21.53
C MET A 170 47.19 6.32 -21.05
N ARG A 171 47.66 5.13 -20.62
CA ARG A 171 46.77 4.04 -20.18
C ARG A 171 45.78 4.43 -19.06
N PRO A 172 46.20 5.10 -17.97
CA PRO A 172 45.26 5.59 -16.95
C PRO A 172 44.27 6.62 -17.50
N GLU A 173 44.67 7.52 -18.39
CA GLU A 173 43.77 8.53 -19.00
C GLU A 173 42.68 7.86 -19.86
N TRP A 174 43.03 6.85 -20.67
CA TRP A 174 42.04 6.05 -21.41
C TRP A 174 41.03 5.36 -20.47
N ARG A 175 41.52 4.84 -19.33
CA ARG A 175 40.65 4.24 -18.31
C ARG A 175 39.74 5.28 -17.67
N GLN A 176 40.22 6.50 -17.48
CA GLN A 176 39.45 7.63 -16.95
C GLN A 176 38.34 8.08 -17.91
N ILE A 177 38.63 8.16 -19.21
CA ILE A 177 37.63 8.41 -20.26
C ILE A 177 36.54 7.34 -20.22
N GLN A 178 36.92 6.06 -20.22
CA GLN A 178 35.98 4.95 -20.17
C GLN A 178 35.08 5.00 -18.92
N GLN A 179 35.66 5.31 -17.75
CA GLN A 179 34.91 5.46 -16.49
C GLN A 179 33.94 6.64 -16.54
N THR A 180 34.36 7.77 -17.12
CA THR A 180 33.53 8.98 -17.22
C THR A 180 32.35 8.74 -18.15
N LEU A 181 32.59 8.13 -19.32
CA LEU A 181 31.55 7.78 -20.27
C LEU A 181 30.57 6.73 -19.69
N SER A 182 31.09 5.75 -18.94
CA SER A 182 30.25 4.77 -18.24
C SER A 182 29.36 5.42 -17.17
N LYS A 183 29.85 6.44 -16.45
CA LYS A 183 29.02 7.21 -15.51
C LYS A 183 27.88 7.95 -16.22
N VAL A 184 28.16 8.59 -17.35
CA VAL A 184 27.14 9.25 -18.17
C VAL A 184 26.09 8.24 -18.65
N GLY A 185 26.52 7.09 -19.17
CA GLY A 185 25.61 6.02 -19.58
C GLY A 185 24.66 5.57 -18.46
N LYS A 186 25.20 5.29 -17.26
CA LYS A 186 24.39 4.91 -16.09
C LYS A 186 23.37 5.98 -15.69
N ASN A 187 23.74 7.26 -15.77
CA ASN A 187 22.82 8.35 -15.46
C ASN A 187 21.67 8.41 -16.48
N VAL A 188 21.98 8.25 -17.77
CA VAL A 188 20.97 8.21 -18.85
C VAL A 188 20.06 6.99 -18.69
N ASP A 189 20.60 5.80 -18.43
CA ASP A 189 19.81 4.58 -18.20
C ASP A 189 18.88 4.74 -16.99
N SER A 190 19.36 5.39 -15.92
CA SER A 190 18.54 5.69 -14.74
C SER A 190 17.38 6.65 -15.07
N LEU A 191 17.64 7.69 -15.86
CA LEU A 191 16.60 8.63 -16.30
C LEU A 191 15.56 7.95 -17.21
N LEU A 192 15.99 7.09 -18.14
CA LEU A 192 15.09 6.32 -18.99
C LEU A 192 14.19 5.38 -18.17
N GLY A 193 14.77 4.63 -17.22
CA GLY A 193 13.99 3.75 -16.33
C GLY A 193 12.97 4.50 -15.47
N ARG A 194 13.31 5.70 -15.01
CA ARG A 194 12.37 6.57 -14.27
C ARG A 194 11.27 7.13 -15.17
N SER A 195 11.61 7.56 -16.39
CA SER A 195 10.64 8.03 -17.38
C SER A 195 9.60 6.94 -17.70
N ALA A 196 10.03 5.70 -17.89
CA ALA A 196 9.12 4.57 -18.13
C ALA A 196 8.17 4.31 -16.94
N THR A 197 8.66 4.53 -15.72
CA THR A 197 7.84 4.38 -14.50
C THR A 197 6.78 5.49 -14.41
N ILE A 198 7.13 6.73 -14.75
CA ILE A 198 6.17 7.84 -14.84
C ILE A 198 5.14 7.57 -15.91
N ASP A 199 5.55 7.10 -17.10
CA ASP A 199 4.63 6.81 -18.20
C ASP A 199 3.55 5.81 -17.77
N ARG A 200 3.95 4.74 -17.05
CA ARG A 200 2.99 3.80 -16.45
C ARG A 200 2.04 4.47 -15.44
N HIS A 201 2.55 5.32 -14.56
CA HIS A 201 1.70 6.03 -13.59
C HIS A 201 0.76 7.05 -14.26
N MET A 202 1.21 7.66 -15.35
CA MET A 202 0.41 8.59 -16.14
C MET A 202 -0.70 7.85 -16.90
N GLN A 203 -0.40 6.67 -17.45
CA GLN A 203 -1.40 5.82 -18.09
C GLN A 203 -2.47 5.37 -17.09
N GLU A 204 -2.07 4.88 -15.92
CA GLU A 204 -3.00 4.52 -14.84
C GLU A 204 -3.86 5.73 -14.39
N TYR A 205 -3.26 6.93 -14.35
CA TYR A 205 -3.98 8.16 -14.04
C TYR A 205 -5.00 8.51 -15.14
N GLU A 206 -4.61 8.40 -16.40
CA GLU A 206 -5.48 8.65 -17.55
C GLU A 206 -6.69 7.70 -17.58
N ASP A 207 -6.49 6.41 -17.32
CA ASP A 207 -7.55 5.40 -17.23
C ASP A 207 -8.57 5.76 -16.13
N ILE A 208 -8.10 6.27 -14.98
CA ILE A 208 -8.95 6.75 -13.89
C ILE A 208 -9.68 8.03 -14.28
N VAL A 209 -9.02 8.96 -14.99
CA VAL A 209 -9.64 10.22 -15.45
C VAL A 209 -10.75 9.94 -16.47
N LYS A 210 -10.51 9.02 -17.41
CA LYS A 210 -11.51 8.52 -18.38
C LYS A 210 -12.64 7.74 -17.71
N GLY A 211 -12.45 7.32 -16.46
CA GLY A 211 -13.44 6.58 -15.70
C GLY A 211 -13.69 5.19 -16.29
N GLU A 212 -12.64 4.54 -16.81
CA GLU A 212 -12.76 3.23 -17.44
C GLU A 212 -13.22 2.16 -16.44
N ASP A 213 -14.05 1.21 -16.87
CA ASP A 213 -14.61 0.17 -15.98
C ASP A 213 -13.51 -0.73 -15.39
N ARG A 214 -12.40 -0.90 -16.11
CA ARG A 214 -11.21 -1.59 -15.61
C ARG A 214 -10.60 -0.84 -14.41
N ALA A 215 -10.46 0.48 -14.48
CA ALA A 215 -9.90 1.29 -13.40
C ALA A 215 -10.76 1.20 -12.13
N VAL A 216 -12.09 1.26 -12.28
CA VAL A 216 -13.04 1.11 -11.16
C VAL A 216 -12.95 -0.28 -10.55
N SER A 217 -12.91 -1.33 -11.36
CA SER A 217 -12.84 -2.71 -10.85
C SER A 217 -11.52 -3.01 -10.15
N VAL A 218 -10.39 -2.52 -10.68
CA VAL A 218 -9.08 -2.60 -10.01
C VAL A 218 -9.14 -1.88 -8.66
N LEU A 219 -9.60 -0.63 -8.61
CA LEU A 219 -9.65 0.15 -7.37
C LEU A 219 -10.59 -0.46 -6.31
N SER A 220 -11.73 -1.01 -6.74
CA SER A 220 -12.67 -1.73 -5.88
C SER A 220 -12.07 -3.03 -5.36
N SER A 221 -11.40 -3.81 -6.21
CA SER A 221 -10.79 -5.09 -5.83
C SER A 221 -9.64 -4.88 -4.84
N SER A 222 -8.78 -3.88 -5.07
CA SER A 222 -7.72 -3.48 -4.15
C SER A 222 -8.30 -3.04 -2.81
N SER A 223 -9.37 -2.23 -2.81
CA SER A 223 -10.03 -1.79 -1.57
C SER A 223 -10.55 -2.96 -0.73
N LEU A 224 -11.10 -4.01 -1.35
CA LEU A 224 -11.55 -5.21 -0.64
C LEU A 224 -10.39 -5.97 0.00
N VAL A 225 -9.29 -6.17 -0.73
CA VAL A 225 -8.09 -6.83 -0.18
C VAL A 225 -7.54 -6.04 1.01
N TYR A 226 -7.41 -4.72 0.86
CA TYR A 226 -6.95 -3.85 1.94
C TYR A 226 -7.88 -3.90 3.16
N PHE A 227 -9.20 -3.95 2.96
CA PHE A 227 -10.15 -4.09 4.06
C PHE A 227 -9.90 -5.34 4.90
N PHE A 228 -9.79 -6.51 4.27
CA PHE A 228 -9.59 -7.76 5.00
C PHE A 228 -8.21 -7.85 5.64
N VAL A 229 -7.16 -7.41 4.96
CA VAL A 229 -5.80 -7.38 5.51
C VAL A 229 -5.75 -6.44 6.72
N SER A 230 -6.26 -5.23 6.59
CA SER A 230 -6.30 -4.27 7.70
C SER A 230 -7.21 -4.72 8.84
N ALA A 231 -8.34 -5.35 8.56
CA ALA A 231 -9.21 -5.92 9.59
C ALA A 231 -8.50 -7.02 10.39
N LEU A 232 -7.76 -7.91 9.72
CA LEU A 232 -6.97 -8.95 10.39
C LEU A 232 -5.90 -8.33 11.30
N VAL A 233 -5.17 -7.34 10.80
CA VAL A 233 -4.17 -6.62 11.61
C VAL A 233 -4.83 -5.89 12.78
N MET A 234 -6.01 -5.28 12.58
CA MET A 234 -6.79 -4.67 13.67
C MET A 234 -7.23 -5.69 14.72
N CYS A 235 -7.58 -6.92 14.35
CA CYS A 235 -7.86 -7.99 15.31
C CYS A 235 -6.63 -8.34 16.16
N VAL A 236 -5.44 -8.41 15.54
CA VAL A 236 -4.18 -8.61 16.28
C VAL A 236 -3.91 -7.43 17.22
N ALA A 237 -4.15 -6.20 16.76
CA ALA A 237 -4.02 -5.00 17.58
C ALA A 237 -4.97 -5.01 18.80
N ILE A 238 -6.22 -5.45 18.63
CA ILE A 238 -7.16 -5.65 19.74
C ILE A 238 -6.59 -6.69 20.72
N GLY A 239 -5.96 -7.77 20.23
CA GLY A 239 -5.24 -8.73 21.07
C GLY A 239 -4.06 -8.09 21.84
N GLY A 240 -3.30 -7.20 21.21
CA GLY A 240 -2.27 -6.41 21.89
C GLY A 240 -2.84 -5.50 22.98
N ALA A 241 -3.95 -4.83 22.69
CA ALA A 241 -4.63 -3.95 23.64
C ALA A 241 -5.24 -4.73 24.82
N THR A 242 -5.75 -5.95 24.61
CA THR A 242 -6.23 -6.80 25.72
C THR A 242 -5.10 -7.31 26.60
N ILE A 243 -3.92 -7.59 26.03
CA ILE A 243 -2.71 -7.92 26.82
C ILE A 243 -2.29 -6.71 27.66
N ASN A 244 -2.19 -5.52 27.06
CA ASN A 244 -1.86 -4.29 27.77
C ASN A 244 -2.90 -3.98 28.88
N PHE A 245 -4.20 -4.14 28.60
CA PHE A 245 -5.26 -4.05 29.61
C PHE A 245 -5.07 -5.02 30.78
N ALA A 246 -4.73 -6.28 30.50
CA ALA A 246 -4.51 -7.28 31.54
C ALA A 246 -3.25 -6.99 32.39
N LEU A 247 -2.25 -6.32 31.83
CA LEU A 247 -1.06 -5.86 32.57
C LEU A 247 -1.41 -4.74 33.56
N ILE A 248 -2.32 -3.84 33.19
CA ILE A 248 -2.65 -2.64 33.96
C ILE A 248 -3.78 -2.87 34.96
N ALA A 249 -4.81 -3.63 34.60
CA ALA A 249 -6.05 -3.70 35.37
C ALA A 249 -5.87 -4.27 36.78
N ARG A 250 -4.98 -5.26 36.97
CA ARG A 250 -4.70 -5.86 38.28
C ARG A 250 -4.07 -4.89 39.28
N PRO A 251 -2.89 -4.29 39.01
CA PRO A 251 -2.27 -3.34 39.94
C PRO A 251 -3.17 -2.11 40.17
N MET A 252 -3.93 -1.66 39.17
CA MET A 252 -4.91 -0.59 39.34
C MET A 252 -6.06 -0.96 40.28
N ALA A 253 -6.46 -2.23 40.32
CA ALA A 253 -7.46 -2.70 41.27
C ALA A 253 -6.98 -2.56 42.71
N GLU A 254 -5.69 -2.71 42.98
CA GLU A 254 -5.19 -2.55 44.33
C GLU A 254 -4.99 -1.08 44.71
N MET A 255 -4.51 -0.26 43.77
CA MET A 255 -4.28 1.16 44.02
C MET A 255 -5.58 1.98 44.15
N VAL A 256 -6.61 1.63 43.37
CA VAL A 256 -7.87 2.41 43.28
C VAL A 256 -9.03 1.70 44.02
N GLY A 257 -8.80 0.49 44.54
CA GLY A 257 -9.77 -0.31 45.27
C GLY A 257 -10.56 -1.26 44.37
N GLY A 258 -10.25 -2.55 44.46
CA GLY A 258 -10.68 -3.57 43.49
C GLY A 258 -12.14 -3.99 43.64
N THR A 259 -12.74 -3.62 44.77
CA THR A 259 -14.16 -3.77 45.13
C THR A 259 -14.94 -2.47 44.94
N SER A 260 -14.27 -1.35 44.63
CA SER A 260 -14.91 -0.09 44.28
C SER A 260 -15.56 -0.24 42.90
N LEU A 261 -16.87 -0.06 42.86
CA LEU A 261 -17.69 -0.14 41.65
C LEU A 261 -18.23 1.24 41.34
N ILE A 262 -18.11 1.67 40.08
CA ILE A 262 -18.83 2.81 39.53
C ILE A 262 -19.95 2.25 38.68
N GLY A 263 -21.17 2.25 39.22
CA GLY A 263 -22.31 1.55 38.61
C GLY A 263 -22.08 0.03 38.57
N ASN A 264 -22.10 -0.56 37.37
CA ASN A 264 -21.93 -2.00 37.16
C ASN A 264 -20.48 -2.40 36.80
N PHE A 265 -19.56 -1.43 36.69
CA PHE A 265 -18.17 -1.68 36.28
C PHE A 265 -17.20 -1.42 37.43
N ARG A 266 -16.11 -2.20 37.51
CA ARG A 266 -15.06 -2.00 38.51
C ARG A 266 -14.28 -0.74 38.17
N THR A 267 -14.00 0.10 39.17
CA THR A 267 -13.25 1.35 38.97
C THR A 267 -11.88 1.10 38.34
N ALA A 268 -11.24 -0.02 38.69
CA ALA A 268 -9.97 -0.47 38.12
C ALA A 268 -10.04 -0.69 36.60
N ASP A 269 -11.10 -1.32 36.11
CA ASP A 269 -11.29 -1.63 34.69
C ASP A 269 -11.50 -0.33 33.89
N ILE A 270 -12.26 0.62 34.44
CA ILE A 270 -12.47 1.94 33.83
C ILE A 270 -11.13 2.69 33.75
N ALA A 271 -10.36 2.70 34.84
CA ALA A 271 -9.10 3.44 34.89
C ALA A 271 -8.06 2.87 33.90
N ALA A 272 -7.95 1.53 33.82
CA ALA A 272 -7.09 0.87 32.83
C ALA A 272 -7.52 1.21 31.39
N LEU A 273 -8.83 1.17 31.10
CA LEU A 273 -9.37 1.52 29.79
C LEU A 273 -9.12 2.98 29.41
N VAL A 274 -9.21 3.92 30.37
CA VAL A 274 -8.89 5.34 30.13
C VAL A 274 -7.42 5.54 29.78
N ILE A 275 -6.49 4.88 30.47
CA ILE A 275 -5.06 4.95 30.13
C ILE A 275 -4.84 4.51 28.69
N ILE A 276 -5.33 3.32 28.32
CA ILE A 276 -5.19 2.77 26.96
C ILE A 276 -5.83 3.68 25.91
N LEU A 277 -7.01 4.25 26.18
CA LEU A 277 -7.66 5.18 25.25
C LEU A 277 -6.84 6.45 25.04
N VAL A 278 -6.25 7.00 26.11
CA VAL A 278 -5.35 8.15 26.02
C VAL A 278 -4.11 7.79 25.21
N GLU A 279 -3.51 6.62 25.45
CA GLU A 279 -2.34 6.15 24.70
C GLU A 279 -2.64 5.96 23.22
N ILE A 280 -3.71 5.25 22.87
CA ILE A 280 -4.12 5.06 21.47
C ILE A 280 -4.36 6.43 20.81
N SER A 281 -5.01 7.37 21.52
CA SER A 281 -5.25 8.72 21.01
C SER A 281 -3.95 9.50 20.79
N MET A 282 -3.02 9.48 21.75
CA MET A 282 -1.72 10.13 21.61
C MET A 282 -0.87 9.48 20.52
N GLY A 283 -0.93 8.15 20.38
CA GLY A 283 -0.28 7.40 19.32
C GLY A 283 -0.80 7.79 17.94
N LEU A 284 -2.11 7.91 17.80
CA LEU A 284 -2.77 8.39 16.57
C LEU A 284 -2.29 9.80 16.19
N PHE A 285 -2.26 10.72 17.16
CA PHE A 285 -1.76 12.08 16.94
C PHE A 285 -0.27 12.12 16.59
N LEU A 286 0.54 11.27 17.20
CA LEU A 286 1.97 11.17 16.89
C LEU A 286 2.18 10.70 15.44
N MET A 287 1.46 9.66 15.01
CA MET A 287 1.55 9.10 13.66
C MET A 287 1.07 10.07 12.58
N GLU A 288 0.03 10.85 12.89
CA GLU A 288 -0.46 11.93 12.02
C GLU A 288 0.55 13.08 11.93
N SER A 289 1.16 13.47 13.06
CA SER A 289 2.19 14.52 13.11
C SER A 289 3.45 14.15 12.32
N LEU A 290 3.79 12.86 12.30
CA LEU A 290 4.92 12.33 11.52
C LEU A 290 4.60 12.18 10.03
N ARG A 291 3.36 12.46 9.59
CA ARG A 291 2.86 12.26 8.22
C ARG A 291 2.97 10.80 7.75
N ILE A 292 2.95 9.86 8.69
CA ILE A 292 2.86 8.44 8.36
C ILE A 292 1.40 8.12 8.02
N THR A 293 0.45 8.62 8.83
CA THR A 293 -0.99 8.51 8.56
C THR A 293 -1.62 9.82 8.10
N ARG A 294 -2.82 9.73 7.50
CA ARG A 294 -3.63 10.87 7.05
C ARG A 294 -5.10 10.78 7.48
N LEU A 295 -5.33 10.38 8.73
CA LEU A 295 -6.67 10.31 9.30
C LEU A 295 -7.25 11.70 9.60
N PHE A 296 -6.40 12.70 9.87
CA PHE A 296 -6.82 14.07 10.21
C PHE A 296 -6.09 15.11 9.35
N PRO A 297 -6.61 15.43 8.15
CA PRO A 297 -5.97 16.36 7.21
C PRO A 297 -5.59 17.72 7.80
N VAL A 298 -6.34 18.18 8.81
CA VAL A 298 -6.10 19.42 9.54
C VAL A 298 -4.73 19.45 10.21
N ILE A 299 -4.26 18.32 10.75
CA ILE A 299 -2.97 18.21 11.43
C ILE A 299 -1.82 18.21 10.41
N GLY A 300 -2.00 17.54 9.28
CA GLY A 300 -1.00 17.52 8.19
C GLY A 300 -0.74 18.90 7.57
N ALA A 301 -1.76 19.77 7.59
CA ALA A 301 -1.72 21.14 7.08
C ALA A 301 -1.08 22.16 8.05
N LEU A 302 -0.75 21.75 9.29
CA LEU A 302 -0.13 22.66 10.25
C LEU A 302 1.30 23.04 9.83
N PRO A 303 1.75 24.27 10.16
CA PRO A 303 3.14 24.70 9.97
C PRO A 303 4.14 23.74 10.62
N ASP A 304 5.31 23.58 10.00
CA ASP A 304 6.34 22.62 10.45
C ASP A 304 6.74 22.84 11.92
N LYS A 305 6.85 24.09 12.37
CA LYS A 305 7.21 24.43 13.75
C LYS A 305 6.20 23.92 14.77
N THR A 306 4.91 24.09 14.49
CA THR A 306 3.83 23.60 15.39
C THR A 306 3.75 22.08 15.36
N ARG A 307 3.98 21.46 14.20
CA ARG A 307 3.98 20.00 14.06
C ARG A 307 5.11 19.35 14.84
N VAL A 308 6.33 19.87 14.76
CA VAL A 308 7.47 19.37 15.53
C VAL A 308 7.24 19.50 17.03
N ARG A 309 6.65 20.61 17.49
CA ARG A 309 6.24 20.75 18.91
C ARG A 309 5.21 19.69 19.30
N MET A 310 4.22 19.44 18.45
CA MET A 310 3.21 18.42 18.72
C MET A 310 3.83 17.02 18.84
N ILE A 311 4.76 16.66 17.94
CA ILE A 311 5.52 15.40 18.01
C ILE A 311 6.17 15.24 19.38
N TRP A 312 6.93 16.24 19.83
CA TRP A 312 7.60 16.20 21.13
C TRP A 312 6.60 16.09 22.28
N ILE A 313 5.51 16.87 22.27
CA ILE A 313 4.49 16.83 23.32
C ILE A 313 3.84 15.44 23.40
N THR A 314 3.34 14.91 22.28
CA THR A 314 2.67 13.59 22.25
C THR A 314 3.62 12.46 22.61
N PHE A 315 4.88 12.54 22.14
CA PHE A 315 5.89 11.56 22.47
C PHE A 315 6.26 11.58 23.96
N THR A 316 6.42 12.76 24.56
CA THR A 316 6.70 12.88 25.99
C THR A 316 5.55 12.34 26.83
N ILE A 317 4.29 12.62 26.46
CA ILE A 317 3.12 12.06 27.16
C ILE A 317 3.10 10.53 27.05
N LEU A 318 3.29 9.97 25.85
CA LEU A 318 3.37 8.52 25.65
C LEU A 318 4.52 7.88 26.45
N PHE A 319 5.68 8.53 26.47
CA PHE A 319 6.84 8.04 27.22
C PHE A 319 6.58 8.04 28.73
N LEU A 320 5.91 9.07 29.24
CA LEU A 320 5.52 9.13 30.65
C LEU A 320 4.50 8.04 31.00
N LEU A 321 3.47 7.86 30.16
CA LEU A 321 2.48 6.79 30.35
C LEU A 321 3.12 5.41 30.29
N ALA A 322 3.96 5.12 29.29
CA ALA A 322 4.70 3.87 29.19
C ALA A 322 5.61 3.61 30.40
N SER A 323 6.20 4.67 30.98
CA SER A 323 7.00 4.57 32.20
C SER A 323 6.13 4.22 33.42
N VAL A 324 4.92 4.77 33.51
CA VAL A 324 3.93 4.42 34.54
C VAL A 324 3.48 2.97 34.36
N GLU A 325 3.19 2.52 33.13
CA GLU A 325 2.80 1.14 32.84
C GLU A 325 3.89 0.13 33.17
N ALA A 326 5.16 0.45 32.89
CA ALA A 326 6.29 -0.38 33.32
C ALA A 326 6.34 -0.52 34.85
N GLY A 327 6.05 0.56 35.58
CA GLY A 327 5.92 0.55 37.04
C GLY A 327 4.72 -0.27 37.53
N LEU A 328 3.57 -0.17 36.86
CA LEU A 328 2.39 -0.98 37.17
C LEU A 328 2.64 -2.47 36.90
N ALA A 329 3.33 -2.80 35.80
CA ALA A 329 3.70 -4.17 35.48
C ALA A 329 4.68 -4.76 36.52
N PHE A 330 5.61 -3.95 37.02
CA PHE A 330 6.45 -4.33 38.16
C PHE A 330 5.59 -4.63 39.41
N MET A 331 4.67 -3.72 39.76
CA MET A 331 3.77 -3.92 40.90
C MET A 331 2.96 -5.20 40.76
N ARG A 332 2.40 -5.48 39.58
CA ARG A 332 1.66 -6.71 39.30
C ARG A 332 2.45 -7.97 39.63
N GLU A 333 3.74 -8.01 39.26
CA GLU A 333 4.59 -9.18 39.50
C GLU A 333 4.90 -9.34 41.00
N VAL A 334 5.19 -8.25 41.70
CA VAL A 334 5.38 -8.25 43.16
C VAL A 334 4.14 -8.78 43.89
N LEU A 335 2.95 -8.32 43.47
CA LEU A 335 1.69 -8.74 44.08
C LEU A 335 1.38 -10.23 43.83
N LEU A 336 1.65 -10.72 42.62
CA LEU A 336 1.54 -12.14 42.31
C LEU A 336 2.51 -12.99 43.15
N HIS A 337 3.70 -12.48 43.46
CA HIS A 337 4.64 -13.17 44.36
C HIS A 337 4.09 -13.29 45.78
N ASP A 338 3.54 -12.20 46.32
CA ASP A 338 2.96 -12.18 47.66
C ASP A 338 1.75 -13.13 47.78
N GLU A 339 0.88 -13.17 46.76
CA GLU A 339 -0.24 -14.12 46.69
C GLU A 339 0.24 -15.58 46.67
N LEU A 340 1.25 -15.89 45.85
CA LEU A 340 1.78 -17.25 45.72
C LEU A 340 2.46 -17.71 47.02
N ALA A 341 3.28 -16.85 47.64
CA ALA A 341 3.94 -17.13 48.91
C ALA A 341 2.91 -17.37 50.03
N THR A 342 1.88 -16.52 50.13
CA THR A 342 0.81 -16.68 51.11
C THR A 342 0.02 -17.98 50.87
N SER A 343 -0.28 -18.30 49.61
CA SER A 343 -1.01 -19.52 49.26
C SER A 343 -0.22 -20.81 49.54
N ALA A 344 1.11 -20.78 49.41
CA ALA A 344 1.99 -21.90 49.73
C ALA A 344 2.06 -22.12 51.25
N LEU A 345 2.21 -21.03 52.02
CA LEU A 345 2.16 -21.07 53.48
C LEU A 345 0.82 -21.62 54.00
N LEU A 346 -0.29 -21.22 53.38
CA LEU A 346 -1.64 -21.70 53.75
C LEU A 346 -1.90 -23.16 53.35
N ARG A 347 -1.24 -23.69 52.32
CA ARG A 347 -1.34 -25.11 51.92
C ARG A 347 -0.48 -26.05 52.75
N GLY A 348 0.40 -25.52 53.61
CA GLY A 348 1.30 -26.33 54.44
C GLY A 348 2.39 -27.06 53.65
N ASP A 349 2.55 -26.77 52.35
CA ASP A 349 3.67 -27.24 51.56
C ASP A 349 4.90 -26.39 51.92
N GLY A 350 5.78 -26.96 52.75
CA GLY A 350 7.11 -26.43 53.03
C GLY A 350 8.05 -26.56 51.83
N ALA A 351 7.66 -25.99 50.68
CA ALA A 351 8.49 -25.97 49.49
C ALA A 351 9.36 -24.70 49.48
N GLU A 352 10.52 -24.80 50.13
CA GLU A 352 11.60 -23.83 49.98
C GLU A 352 12.17 -23.82 48.54
N VAL A 353 12.17 -22.63 47.93
CA VAL A 353 13.40 -22.00 47.35
C VAL A 353 13.97 -22.59 46.03
N ILE A 354 13.20 -23.27 45.18
CA ILE A 354 13.67 -23.53 43.78
C ILE A 354 13.22 -22.43 42.78
N ALA A 355 12.26 -21.57 43.14
CA ALA A 355 11.78 -20.53 42.25
C ALA A 355 12.76 -19.34 42.04
N ASN A 356 13.65 -19.04 43.00
CA ASN A 356 14.20 -17.68 43.15
C ASN A 356 15.26 -17.22 42.13
N ASN A 357 15.94 -18.11 41.40
CA ASN A 357 17.12 -17.70 40.62
C ASN A 357 16.83 -17.17 39.20
N TYR A 358 15.62 -17.40 38.67
CA TYR A 358 15.23 -16.93 37.33
C TYR A 358 14.04 -15.93 37.34
N MET A 359 13.57 -15.49 38.52
CA MET A 359 12.39 -14.61 38.66
C MET A 359 12.61 -13.18 38.19
N TRP A 360 13.83 -12.66 38.29
CA TRP A 360 14.18 -11.34 37.75
C TRP A 360 13.95 -11.27 36.23
N ILE A 361 14.01 -12.41 35.53
CA ILE A 361 13.74 -12.50 34.09
C ILE A 361 12.26 -12.26 33.81
N THR A 362 11.34 -12.84 34.61
CA THR A 362 9.90 -12.61 34.40
C THR A 362 9.53 -11.17 34.76
N THR A 363 10.03 -10.64 35.88
CA THR A 363 9.80 -9.24 36.26
C THR A 363 10.33 -8.27 35.20
N ALA A 364 11.58 -8.44 34.75
CA ALA A 364 12.17 -7.59 33.72
C ALA A 364 11.44 -7.72 32.36
N ALA A 365 10.99 -8.92 32.00
CA ALA A 365 10.21 -9.15 30.79
C ALA A 365 8.82 -8.50 30.85
N GLN A 366 8.12 -8.56 31.99
CA GLN A 366 6.82 -7.92 32.18
C GLN A 366 6.94 -6.39 32.19
N MET A 367 7.96 -5.84 32.87
CA MET A 367 8.26 -4.40 32.82
C MET A 367 8.60 -3.95 31.40
N GLY A 368 9.44 -4.71 30.70
CA GLY A 368 9.78 -4.46 29.31
C GLY A 368 8.56 -4.49 28.39
N MET A 369 7.66 -5.48 28.56
CA MET A 369 6.39 -5.52 27.84
C MET A 369 5.49 -4.33 28.16
N GLY A 370 5.32 -3.97 29.44
CA GLY A 370 4.53 -2.80 29.86
C GLY A 370 5.08 -1.48 29.29
N PHE A 371 6.40 -1.37 29.11
CA PHE A 371 7.00 -0.21 28.48
C PHE A 371 6.86 -0.20 26.95
N ILE A 372 7.02 -1.36 26.30
CA ILE A 372 7.07 -1.47 24.83
C ILE A 372 5.67 -1.48 24.20
N LEU A 373 4.68 -2.10 24.86
CA LEU A 373 3.34 -2.28 24.31
C LEU A 373 2.63 -0.96 23.96
N PRO A 374 2.68 0.11 24.77
CA PRO A 374 2.15 1.42 24.41
C PRO A 374 2.68 1.94 23.06
N PHE A 375 4.00 1.84 22.85
CA PHE A 375 4.62 2.22 21.58
C PHE A 375 4.20 1.30 20.44
N ALA A 376 4.09 0.00 20.68
CA ALA A 376 3.60 -0.95 19.69
C ALA A 376 2.15 -0.63 19.27
N LEU A 377 1.30 -0.24 20.22
CA LEU A 377 -0.09 0.15 19.97
C LEU A 377 -0.21 1.44 19.16
N THR A 378 0.80 2.33 19.17
CA THR A 378 0.78 3.50 18.28
C THR A 378 0.78 3.13 16.79
N PHE A 379 1.42 2.00 16.41
CA PHE A 379 1.45 1.54 15.03
C PHE A 379 0.10 1.06 14.51
N VAL A 380 -0.88 0.84 15.40
CA VAL A 380 -2.27 0.50 15.05
C VAL A 380 -2.91 1.61 14.21
N ALA A 381 -2.41 2.84 14.28
CA ALA A 381 -2.85 3.94 13.43
C ALA A 381 -2.75 3.63 11.93
N ILE A 382 -1.71 2.90 11.49
CA ILE A 382 -1.47 2.58 10.07
C ILE A 382 -2.56 1.64 9.50
N PRO A 383 -2.81 0.43 10.08
CA PRO A 383 -3.89 -0.41 9.62
C PRO A 383 -5.26 0.23 9.87
N LEU A 384 -5.42 1.04 10.91
CA LEU A 384 -6.66 1.78 11.16
C LEU A 384 -6.99 2.75 10.02
N GLU A 385 -6.02 3.53 9.53
CA GLU A 385 -6.20 4.40 8.37
C GLU A 385 -6.66 3.61 7.14
N THR A 386 -5.93 2.54 6.83
CA THR A 386 -6.24 1.68 5.68
C THR A 386 -7.62 1.03 5.84
N PHE A 387 -7.98 0.63 7.06
CA PHE A 387 -9.29 0.09 7.40
C PHE A 387 -10.39 1.13 7.20
N VAL A 388 -10.24 2.37 7.69
CA VAL A 388 -11.25 3.43 7.54
C VAL A 388 -11.48 3.77 6.07
N HIS A 389 -10.43 3.91 5.27
CA HIS A 389 -10.56 4.21 3.83
C HIS A 389 -11.24 3.07 3.06
N SER A 390 -10.85 1.83 3.32
CA SER A 390 -11.42 0.66 2.64
C SER A 390 -12.82 0.30 3.14
N LEU A 391 -13.12 0.51 4.42
CA LEU A 391 -14.43 0.30 5.04
C LEU A 391 -15.50 1.10 4.31
N ARG A 392 -15.23 2.36 3.93
CA ARG A 392 -16.18 3.19 3.17
C ARG A 392 -16.60 2.50 1.87
N THR A 393 -15.64 1.94 1.12
CA THR A 393 -15.89 1.22 -0.13
C THR A 393 -16.69 -0.06 0.13
N VAL A 394 -16.30 -0.85 1.14
CA VAL A 394 -16.98 -2.11 1.49
C VAL A 394 -18.41 -1.86 1.96
N VAL A 395 -18.64 -0.85 2.81
CA VAL A 395 -19.98 -0.45 3.26
C VAL A 395 -20.83 0.02 2.08
N GLY A 396 -20.25 0.76 1.13
CA GLY A 396 -20.94 1.15 -0.11
C GLY A 396 -21.41 -0.07 -0.92
N LEU A 397 -20.54 -1.06 -1.11
CA LEU A 397 -20.87 -2.31 -1.81
C LEU A 397 -21.92 -3.13 -1.06
N LEU A 398 -21.82 -3.23 0.27
CA LEU A 398 -22.79 -3.93 1.10
C LEU A 398 -24.16 -3.24 1.06
N ALA A 399 -24.21 -1.91 1.13
CA ALA A 399 -25.45 -1.15 1.06
C ALA A 399 -26.16 -1.32 -0.30
N ILE A 400 -25.41 -1.35 -1.41
CA ILE A 400 -25.93 -1.70 -2.74
C ILE A 400 -26.52 -3.11 -2.72
N GLY A 401 -25.81 -4.09 -2.15
CA GLY A 401 -26.28 -5.47 -2.01
C GLY A 401 -27.56 -5.58 -1.17
N VAL A 402 -27.64 -4.88 -0.05
CA VAL A 402 -28.84 -4.82 0.80
C VAL A 402 -30.02 -4.25 0.03
N LEU A 403 -29.86 -3.11 -0.65
CA LEU A 403 -30.92 -2.51 -1.47
C LEU A 403 -31.41 -3.47 -2.57
N ARG A 404 -30.48 -4.20 -3.20
CA ARG A 404 -30.82 -5.21 -4.21
C ARG A 404 -31.65 -6.35 -3.61
N ILE A 405 -31.25 -6.89 -2.45
CA ILE A 405 -31.99 -7.95 -1.74
C ILE A 405 -33.36 -7.43 -1.29
N THR A 406 -33.44 -6.22 -0.73
CA THR A 406 -34.69 -5.57 -0.34
C THR A 406 -35.61 -5.39 -1.55
N SER A 407 -35.09 -4.96 -2.70
CA SER A 407 -35.88 -4.82 -3.92
C SER A 407 -36.49 -6.16 -4.38
N LEU A 408 -35.71 -7.25 -4.28
CA LEU A 408 -36.14 -8.59 -4.64
C LEU A 408 -37.18 -9.12 -3.65
N ALA A 409 -36.97 -8.93 -2.35
CA ALA A 409 -37.92 -9.29 -1.30
C ALA A 409 -39.26 -8.55 -1.47
N LEU A 410 -39.23 -7.25 -1.76
CA LEU A 410 -40.44 -6.46 -2.04
C LEU A 410 -41.18 -6.97 -3.29
N ARG A 411 -40.48 -7.35 -4.36
CA ARG A 411 -41.12 -7.94 -5.55
C ARG A 411 -41.76 -9.30 -5.25
N LEU A 412 -41.10 -10.14 -4.46
CA LEU A 412 -41.63 -11.43 -4.03
C LEU A 412 -42.88 -11.25 -3.14
N LEU A 413 -42.82 -10.37 -2.14
CA LEU A 413 -43.96 -10.04 -1.28
C LEU A 413 -45.12 -9.44 -2.05
N GLY A 414 -44.83 -8.56 -3.03
CA GLY A 414 -45.82 -8.00 -3.93
C GLY A 414 -46.55 -9.09 -4.71
N SER A 415 -45.81 -9.98 -5.35
CA SER A 415 -46.40 -11.12 -6.07
C SER A 415 -47.18 -12.04 -5.13
N GLY A 416 -46.61 -12.38 -3.97
CA GLY A 416 -47.23 -13.23 -2.95
C GLY A 416 -48.54 -12.66 -2.43
N SER A 417 -48.61 -11.34 -2.18
CA SER A 417 -49.84 -10.68 -1.70
C SER A 417 -51.02 -10.84 -2.67
N ARG A 418 -50.75 -10.84 -3.98
CA ARG A 418 -51.79 -11.08 -4.99
C ARG A 418 -52.30 -12.52 -4.92
N TYR A 419 -51.41 -13.50 -4.79
CA TYR A 419 -51.79 -14.92 -4.68
C TYR A 419 -52.51 -15.21 -3.36
N ILE A 420 -52.04 -14.64 -2.24
CA ILE A 420 -52.69 -14.74 -0.94
C ILE A 420 -54.09 -14.14 -1.00
N GLY A 421 -54.27 -12.98 -1.64
CA GLY A 421 -55.61 -12.39 -1.82
C GLY A 421 -56.58 -13.32 -2.56
N VAL A 422 -56.11 -14.04 -3.59
CA VAL A 422 -56.92 -15.04 -4.30
C VAL A 422 -57.19 -16.26 -3.43
N LEU A 423 -56.19 -16.76 -2.71
CA LEU A 423 -56.31 -17.94 -1.84
C LEU A 423 -57.26 -17.67 -0.67
N VAL A 424 -57.17 -16.52 -0.02
CA VAL A 424 -58.06 -16.12 1.07
C VAL A 424 -59.50 -15.97 0.56
N ALA A 425 -59.69 -15.44 -0.66
CA ALA A 425 -61.00 -15.39 -1.29
C ALA A 425 -61.56 -16.81 -1.55
N GLN A 426 -60.72 -17.75 -2.00
CA GLN A 426 -61.11 -19.16 -2.18
C GLN A 426 -61.40 -19.87 -0.84
N MET A 427 -60.61 -19.61 0.20
CA MET A 427 -60.84 -20.17 1.55
C MET A 427 -62.12 -19.61 2.17
N TYR A 428 -62.47 -18.35 1.90
CA TYR A 428 -63.74 -17.75 2.33
C TYR A 428 -64.94 -18.49 1.73
N ASP A 429 -64.81 -19.07 0.53
CA ASP A 429 -65.87 -19.83 -0.13
C ASP A 429 -66.00 -21.28 0.38
N LEU A 430 -65.02 -21.80 1.13
CA LEU A 430 -64.98 -23.20 1.61
C LEU A 430 -66.12 -23.57 2.59
N PRO A 431 -66.51 -22.72 3.58
CA PRO A 431 -67.68 -22.95 4.43
C PRO A 431 -69.01 -22.75 3.69
N LEU A 432 -69.01 -22.00 2.60
CA LEU A 432 -70.19 -21.66 1.79
C LEU A 432 -70.46 -22.71 0.69
N PHE A 433 -69.63 -23.75 0.59
CA PHE A 433 -69.69 -24.76 -0.46
C PHE A 433 -71.04 -25.49 -0.52
N ILE A 434 -71.62 -25.86 0.62
CA ILE A 434 -72.90 -26.59 0.69
C ILE A 434 -74.09 -25.71 0.21
N PRO A 435 -74.28 -24.47 0.72
CA PRO A 435 -75.30 -23.55 0.20
C PRO A 435 -75.12 -23.18 -1.28
N LEU A 436 -73.88 -22.93 -1.72
CA LEU A 436 -73.58 -22.53 -3.09
C LEU A 436 -73.83 -23.66 -4.09
N TRP A 437 -73.52 -24.91 -3.72
CA TRP A 437 -73.80 -26.06 -4.57
C TRP A 437 -75.30 -26.25 -4.79
N TRP A 438 -76.11 -26.11 -3.73
CA TRP A 438 -77.58 -26.20 -3.80
C TRP A 438 -78.18 -25.07 -4.65
N ALA A 439 -77.74 -23.82 -4.43
CA ALA A 439 -78.17 -22.67 -5.23
C ALA A 439 -77.75 -22.77 -6.72
N SER A 440 -76.57 -23.33 -7.02
CA SER A 440 -76.13 -23.52 -8.41
C SER A 440 -76.98 -24.57 -9.15
N ARG A 441 -77.43 -25.61 -8.43
CA ARG A 441 -78.24 -26.70 -8.98
C ARG A 441 -79.63 -26.23 -9.37
N ASP A 442 -80.21 -25.31 -8.59
CA ASP A 442 -81.48 -24.66 -8.92
C ASP A 442 -81.36 -23.63 -10.07
N SER A 443 -80.19 -23.01 -10.26
CA SER A 443 -79.99 -22.11 -11.42
C SER A 443 -79.80 -22.87 -12.74
N ASN A 444 -79.16 -24.05 -12.68
CA ASN A 444 -78.85 -24.86 -13.86
C ASN A 444 -80.07 -25.69 -14.33
N SER A 445 -81.05 -25.94 -13.45
CA SER A 445 -82.37 -26.47 -13.83
C SER A 445 -83.27 -25.41 -14.51
N GLY A 446 -82.96 -24.12 -14.37
CA GLY A 446 -83.68 -23.02 -15.03
C GLY A 446 -83.23 -22.70 -16.46
N HIS A 447 -82.00 -23.04 -16.85
CA HIS A 447 -81.46 -22.72 -18.19
C HIS A 447 -81.70 -23.82 -19.24
N SER A 448 -82.22 -24.99 -18.85
CA SER A 448 -82.60 -26.04 -19.80
C SER A 448 -84.01 -25.84 -20.38
N GLY A 449 -84.76 -24.82 -19.94
CA GLY A 449 -86.14 -24.53 -20.36
C GLY A 449 -86.34 -23.30 -21.24
N ASP A 450 -85.29 -22.51 -21.52
CA ASP A 450 -85.40 -21.22 -22.24
C ASP A 450 -84.59 -21.18 -23.55
N ASN A 451 -84.41 -22.33 -24.20
CA ASN A 451 -83.82 -22.40 -25.55
C ASN A 451 -84.81 -22.89 -26.62
N ASP A 452 -86.06 -23.21 -26.25
CA ASP A 452 -87.10 -23.72 -27.17
C ASP A 452 -88.15 -22.68 -27.58
N LEU A 453 -88.12 -21.45 -27.05
CA LEU A 453 -89.12 -20.41 -27.37
C LEU A 453 -88.62 -19.28 -28.30
N ARG A 454 -87.41 -19.40 -28.87
CA ARG A 454 -86.89 -18.46 -29.90
C ARG A 454 -86.73 -19.06 -31.31
N LYS A 455 -87.47 -20.13 -31.60
CA LYS A 455 -87.70 -20.60 -32.97
C LYS A 455 -89.19 -20.79 -33.18
N VAL A 456 -89.88 -19.72 -33.55
CA VAL A 456 -91.06 -19.66 -34.45
C VAL A 456 -91.61 -18.23 -34.36
N THR A 457 -91.83 -17.63 -35.53
CA THR A 457 -92.36 -16.28 -35.82
C THR A 457 -91.35 -15.12 -35.94
N LEU A 458 -91.09 -14.79 -37.22
CA LEU A 458 -90.72 -13.51 -37.86
C LEU A 458 -89.61 -12.64 -37.27
#